data_AF-A0A7W7Y9I5-F1
#
_entry.id   AF-A0A7W7Y9I5-F1
#
_cell.length_a   1.000
_cell.length_b   1.000
_cell.length_c   1.000
_cell.angle_alpha   90.00
_cell.angle_beta   90.00
_cell.angle_gamma   90.00
#
_symmetry.space_group_name_H-M   'P 1'
#
loop_
_entity.id
_entity.type
_entity.pdbx_description
1 polymer ?
#
loop_
_entity_poly.entity_id
_entity_poly.type
_entity_poly.pdbx_seq_one_letter_code
_entity_poly.pdbx_strand_id
1 'polypeptide(L)'
;MKLRLVLPALFVALSLHAQDAKPAAPQAPAANGTPPPAAATAPKAETKPAPATPAPAKVEAKPAATPANPTPPAPAPAKPAPAPEKPTPAPAKPAAPPAKPGTPAPAPAAAAKPPPPKPVAIFPDKALEAAVRKQVFAKRDTQDVITAEDVTTVSIIEAPKAGIKDLTGLEKCTALASLTLPENQITNLASFKGLERLQFLDVSNNQISDISPLATCKGLQYIELTGNKVTDISALAGIPALTSLYLANNQIKDATPLFKLPKVWTLYLEGNQVTSIAGIGGMKWLSMLSLKGNAVKDISPLEPLTELQFLFLEKNQITDLSPLHRMWKKDNDGARDWAPYCQIFIEGNPIDEESKKLVDEMKKAGARITP
;
A
#
# COMPACT_ATOMS: atom_id res chain seq x y z
N MET A 1 -5.41 26.82 -8.32
CA MET A 1 -4.80 26.24 -7.10
C MET A 1 -5.83 25.33 -6.43
N LYS A 2 -5.87 24.04 -6.80
CA LYS A 2 -6.76 23.04 -6.18
C LYS A 2 -5.94 22.26 -5.17
N LEU A 3 -6.10 22.58 -3.90
CA LEU A 3 -5.50 21.85 -2.79
C LEU A 3 -6.21 20.48 -2.70
N ARG A 4 -5.59 19.42 -3.23
CA ARG A 4 -6.06 18.05 -2.99
C ARG A 4 -5.55 17.62 -1.62
N LEU A 5 -6.50 17.35 -0.75
CA LEU A 5 -6.34 16.91 0.62
C LEU A 5 -5.65 15.53 0.64
N VAL A 6 -4.41 15.48 1.09
CA VAL A 6 -3.71 14.22 1.42
C VAL A 6 -4.24 13.79 2.79
N LEU A 7 -5.01 12.69 2.83
CA LEU A 7 -5.40 12.03 4.09
C LEU A 7 -4.18 11.31 4.71
N PRO A 8 -4.14 11.14 6.04
CA PRO A 8 -2.89 10.98 6.77
C PRO A 8 -2.27 9.60 6.54
N ALA A 9 -0.96 9.62 6.29
CA ALA A 9 -0.10 8.45 6.32
C ALA A 9 -0.24 7.73 7.66
N LEU A 10 -0.64 6.46 7.59
CA LEU A 10 -0.40 5.50 8.67
C LEU A 10 1.11 5.44 8.85
N PHE A 11 1.59 5.68 10.07
CA PHE A 11 3.01 5.70 10.44
C PHE A 11 3.77 4.51 9.85
N VAL A 12 4.63 4.76 8.85
CA VAL A 12 5.67 3.83 8.43
C VAL A 12 6.89 4.14 9.28
N ALA A 13 7.20 3.25 10.23
CA ALA A 13 8.46 3.28 10.96
C ALA A 13 9.59 2.98 9.96
N LEU A 14 10.30 4.02 9.56
CA LEU A 14 11.50 3.93 8.74
C LEU A 14 12.64 3.40 9.63
N SER A 15 12.80 2.08 9.72
CA SER A 15 13.99 1.46 10.31
C SER A 15 15.14 1.52 9.32
N LEU A 16 15.87 2.65 9.30
CA LEU A 16 17.19 2.74 8.67
C LEU A 16 18.21 1.97 9.54
N HIS A 17 18.56 0.75 9.15
CA HIS A 17 19.78 0.10 9.64
C HIS A 17 20.92 0.38 8.65
N ALA A 18 21.65 1.46 8.89
CA ALA A 18 22.97 1.65 8.32
C ALA A 18 23.96 0.75 9.09
N GLN A 19 24.53 -0.26 8.43
CA GLN A 19 25.72 -0.94 8.95
C GLN A 19 26.96 -0.26 8.36
N ASP A 20 27.60 0.56 9.18
CA ASP A 20 28.96 1.06 8.95
C ASP A 20 29.97 -0.08 9.17
N ALA A 21 30.59 -0.53 8.09
CA ALA A 21 31.84 -1.28 8.14
C ALA A 21 32.98 -0.36 7.64
N LYS A 22 33.66 0.26 8.61
CA LYS A 22 34.89 1.03 8.41
C LYS A 22 36.09 0.10 8.20
N PRO A 23 37.00 0.40 7.25
CA PRO A 23 38.41 0.14 7.44
C PRO A 23 39.21 1.44 7.54
N ALA A 24 40.24 1.38 8.37
CA ALA A 24 41.11 2.48 8.77
C ALA A 24 41.95 3.06 7.61
N ALA A 25 42.12 4.38 7.60
CA ALA A 25 43.12 5.09 6.83
C ALA A 25 44.38 5.32 7.68
N PRO A 26 45.60 5.24 7.12
CA PRO A 26 46.79 5.79 7.75
C PRO A 26 47.00 7.27 7.37
N GLN A 27 47.68 7.96 8.30
CA GLN A 27 47.86 9.40 8.43
C GLN A 27 48.67 10.07 7.31
N ALA A 28 48.36 11.36 7.08
CA ALA A 28 49.16 12.32 6.33
C ALA A 28 50.31 12.91 7.16
N PRO A 29 51.27 13.61 6.52
CA PRO A 29 51.89 14.77 7.13
C PRO A 29 51.62 16.07 6.35
N ALA A 30 51.62 17.17 7.11
CA ALA A 30 51.23 18.52 6.77
C ALA A 30 52.27 19.33 5.98
N ALA A 31 51.82 20.41 5.30
CA ALA A 31 52.42 21.76 5.38
C ALA A 31 51.63 22.79 4.55
N ASN A 32 51.34 23.94 5.18
CA ASN A 32 51.38 25.36 4.72
C ASN A 32 50.82 25.73 3.33
N GLY A 33 50.05 26.80 3.10
CA GLY A 33 49.64 27.95 3.90
C GLY A 33 49.09 29.06 2.98
N THR A 34 48.48 30.07 3.61
CA THR A 34 48.11 31.43 3.13
C THR A 34 46.75 31.67 2.40
N PRO A 35 46.04 32.79 2.72
CA PRO A 35 44.59 33.00 2.52
C PRO A 35 44.25 33.96 1.33
N PRO A 36 42.97 34.20 0.99
CA PRO A 36 42.57 35.00 -0.17
C PRO A 36 42.38 36.49 0.16
N PRO A 37 42.46 37.41 -0.82
CA PRO A 37 42.03 38.79 -0.62
C PRO A 37 40.55 38.97 -0.95
N ALA A 38 39.95 39.87 -0.18
CA ALA A 38 38.59 40.36 -0.28
C ALA A 38 38.44 41.50 -1.31
N ALA A 39 37.19 41.71 -1.74
CA ALA A 39 36.44 42.97 -1.64
C ALA A 39 35.74 43.45 -2.93
N ALA A 40 34.54 44.00 -2.69
CA ALA A 40 33.80 45.01 -3.47
C ALA A 40 33.17 44.52 -4.79
N THR A 41 31.92 44.82 -5.14
CA THR A 41 30.94 45.83 -4.67
C THR A 41 29.58 45.52 -5.31
N ALA A 42 28.49 45.68 -4.55
CA ALA A 42 27.15 45.90 -5.10
C ALA A 42 27.04 47.32 -5.69
N PRO A 43 26.07 47.57 -6.59
CA PRO A 43 24.98 48.42 -6.11
C PRO A 43 23.58 48.04 -6.62
N LYS A 44 22.64 48.27 -5.70
CA LYS A 44 21.32 48.91 -5.82
C LYS A 44 20.32 48.49 -6.90
N ALA A 45 19.22 47.97 -6.35
CA ALA A 45 17.84 48.08 -6.80
C ALA A 45 17.45 49.42 -7.43
N GLU A 46 16.66 49.36 -8.50
CA GLU A 46 15.69 50.41 -8.86
C GLU A 46 14.47 49.80 -9.58
N THR A 47 13.33 49.95 -8.89
CA THR A 47 11.98 50.31 -9.37
C THR A 47 11.36 49.67 -10.62
N LYS A 48 10.34 48.85 -10.32
CA LYS A 48 9.12 48.59 -11.11
C LYS A 48 8.44 49.91 -11.53
N PRO A 49 7.83 49.96 -12.72
CA PRO A 49 6.42 50.35 -12.77
C PRO A 49 5.59 49.51 -13.76
N ALA A 50 4.40 49.14 -13.32
CA ALA A 50 3.21 48.83 -14.13
C ALA A 50 2.02 49.38 -13.32
N PRO A 51 0.86 49.75 -13.91
CA PRO A 51 0.36 49.34 -15.23
C PRO A 51 -0.25 50.49 -16.06
N ALA A 52 -0.54 50.23 -17.34
CA ALA A 52 -1.47 51.06 -18.11
C ALA A 52 -2.34 50.18 -19.02
N THR A 53 -3.63 50.13 -18.73
CA THR A 53 -4.72 49.82 -19.67
C THR A 53 -5.02 51.05 -20.53
N PRO A 54 -5.57 50.85 -21.74
CA PRO A 54 -6.95 51.29 -21.94
C PRO A 54 -7.81 50.32 -22.78
N ALA A 55 -9.14 50.41 -22.58
CA ALA A 55 -10.24 49.78 -23.33
C ALA A 55 -10.75 50.75 -24.45
N PRO A 56 -11.92 50.59 -25.14
CA PRO A 56 -12.81 49.45 -25.40
C PRO A 56 -13.33 49.29 -26.88
N ALA A 57 -13.95 48.12 -27.15
CA ALA A 57 -15.16 47.79 -27.96
C ALA A 57 -15.36 48.11 -29.48
N LYS A 58 -15.74 47.05 -30.23
CA LYS A 58 -16.92 46.92 -31.15
C LYS A 58 -17.08 45.42 -31.52
N VAL A 59 -18.07 44.67 -31.05
CA VAL A 59 -19.49 44.53 -31.45
C VAL A 59 -19.70 44.23 -32.94
N GLU A 60 -20.04 42.98 -33.24
CA GLU A 60 -21.04 42.60 -34.23
C GLU A 60 -21.54 41.16 -33.96
N ALA A 61 -22.73 40.87 -34.48
CA ALA A 61 -23.78 40.16 -33.76
C ALA A 61 -24.00 38.70 -34.21
N LYS A 62 -24.65 37.98 -33.30
CA LYS A 62 -25.29 36.65 -33.38
C LYS A 62 -26.32 36.56 -34.54
N PRO A 63 -26.73 35.34 -34.91
CA PRO A 63 -28.15 35.03 -34.71
C PRO A 63 -28.42 33.74 -33.95
N ALA A 64 -29.60 33.74 -33.34
CA ALA A 64 -30.01 32.93 -32.20
C ALA A 64 -30.44 31.48 -32.52
N ALA A 65 -30.35 30.66 -31.46
CA ALA A 65 -31.07 29.40 -31.26
C ALA A 65 -32.61 29.64 -31.30
N THR A 66 -33.47 28.64 -31.47
CA THR A 66 -33.86 27.54 -30.52
C THR A 66 -35.00 26.72 -31.20
N PRO A 67 -35.66 25.69 -30.61
CA PRO A 67 -35.37 24.82 -29.45
C PRO A 67 -35.72 23.31 -29.60
N ALA A 68 -35.50 22.57 -28.50
CA ALA A 68 -36.12 21.29 -28.07
C ALA A 68 -35.65 19.99 -28.78
N ASN A 69 -35.33 18.89 -28.09
CA ASN A 69 -36.02 18.27 -26.95
C ASN A 69 -35.05 17.34 -26.14
N PRO A 70 -35.10 17.29 -24.80
CA PRO A 70 -34.22 16.45 -23.98
C PRO A 70 -34.81 15.07 -23.66
N THR A 71 -33.96 14.04 -23.67
CA THR A 71 -34.25 12.68 -23.19
C THR A 71 -34.07 12.62 -21.66
N PRO A 72 -34.96 11.92 -20.91
CA PRO A 72 -35.11 12.12 -19.46
C PRO A 72 -34.04 11.43 -18.59
N PRO A 73 -33.78 11.94 -17.37
CA PRO A 73 -32.89 11.31 -16.40
C PRO A 73 -33.58 10.16 -15.64
N ALA A 74 -32.76 9.17 -15.25
CA ALA A 74 -33.13 8.03 -14.43
C ALA A 74 -33.62 8.43 -13.01
N PRO A 75 -34.50 7.64 -12.38
CA PRO A 75 -35.15 8.02 -11.13
C PRO A 75 -34.21 7.91 -9.91
N ALA A 76 -34.34 8.88 -9.01
CA ALA A 76 -33.69 8.90 -7.70
C ALA A 76 -34.32 7.86 -6.74
N PRO A 77 -33.57 7.34 -5.75
CA PRO A 77 -34.09 6.42 -4.75
C PRO A 77 -35.08 7.10 -3.79
N ALA A 78 -36.21 6.43 -3.56
CA ALA A 78 -37.28 6.88 -2.68
C ALA A 78 -36.87 6.93 -1.20
N LYS A 79 -37.29 7.99 -0.49
CA LYS A 79 -37.30 8.05 0.98
C LYS A 79 -38.26 6.99 1.54
N PRO A 80 -37.95 6.36 2.70
CA PRO A 80 -38.92 5.54 3.41
C PRO A 80 -40.03 6.41 4.02
N ALA A 81 -41.28 6.01 3.81
CA ALA A 81 -42.44 6.52 4.54
C ALA A 81 -42.51 5.89 5.96
N PRO A 82 -43.10 6.57 6.95
CA PRO A 82 -43.18 6.09 8.33
C PRO A 82 -44.18 4.94 8.48
N ALA A 83 -43.86 3.97 9.34
CA ALA A 83 -44.76 2.90 9.72
C ALA A 83 -45.88 3.42 10.66
N PRO A 84 -47.14 2.97 10.50
CA PRO A 84 -48.26 3.41 11.32
C PRO A 84 -48.32 2.75 12.70
N GLU A 85 -48.92 3.48 13.62
CA GLU A 85 -49.10 3.20 15.05
C GLU A 85 -49.88 1.90 15.34
N LYS A 86 -49.53 1.30 16.47
CA LYS A 86 -50.10 0.07 17.02
C LYS A 86 -51.43 0.37 17.74
N PRO A 87 -52.55 -0.31 17.46
CA PRO A 87 -53.76 -0.14 18.24
C PRO A 87 -53.67 -0.90 19.58
N THR A 88 -54.00 -0.18 20.65
CA THR A 88 -54.28 -0.68 22.01
C THR A 88 -55.48 -1.62 22.03
N PRO A 89 -55.47 -2.73 22.80
CA PRO A 89 -56.69 -3.50 23.04
C PRO A 89 -57.48 -2.94 24.25
N ALA A 90 -58.80 -2.87 24.08
CA ALA A 90 -59.80 -2.54 25.09
C ALA A 90 -60.10 -3.75 26.02
N PRO A 91 -60.74 -3.56 27.19
CA PRO A 91 -60.75 -4.52 28.29
C PRO A 91 -61.90 -5.54 28.20
N ALA A 92 -61.66 -6.76 28.68
CA ALA A 92 -62.71 -7.76 28.90
C ALA A 92 -62.63 -8.34 30.33
N LYS A 93 -63.78 -8.41 31.00
CA LYS A 93 -64.07 -9.06 32.29
C LYS A 93 -65.59 -9.39 32.30
N PRO A 94 -66.17 -10.35 33.08
CA PRO A 94 -65.59 -11.44 33.91
C PRO A 94 -66.16 -12.88 33.69
N ALA A 95 -65.34 -13.85 34.09
CA ALA A 95 -65.55 -15.02 34.98
C ALA A 95 -66.58 -16.15 34.74
N ALA A 96 -66.10 -17.39 34.96
CA ALA A 96 -66.79 -18.46 35.70
C ALA A 96 -65.74 -19.37 36.44
N PRO A 97 -66.09 -20.06 37.56
CA PRO A 97 -65.18 -20.49 38.65
C PRO A 97 -64.67 -21.97 38.55
N PRO A 98 -63.82 -22.46 39.48
CA PRO A 98 -62.73 -23.39 39.16
C PRO A 98 -63.05 -24.89 39.37
N ALA A 99 -62.26 -25.75 38.71
CA ALA A 99 -62.15 -27.19 39.01
C ALA A 99 -60.80 -27.50 39.71
N LYS A 100 -60.84 -28.48 40.61
CA LYS A 100 -59.83 -28.83 41.64
C LYS A 100 -58.43 -29.19 41.09
N PRO A 101 -57.34 -29.01 41.88
CA PRO A 101 -55.99 -29.35 41.47
C PRO A 101 -55.71 -30.86 41.62
N GLY A 102 -55.37 -31.52 40.50
CA GLY A 102 -54.64 -32.78 40.50
C GLY A 102 -53.13 -32.52 40.59
N THR A 103 -52.43 -33.33 41.37
CA THR A 103 -50.99 -33.32 41.56
C THR A 103 -50.20 -33.35 40.23
N PRO A 104 -49.18 -32.50 40.02
CA PRO A 104 -48.30 -32.65 38.86
C PRO A 104 -47.37 -33.84 39.08
N ALA A 105 -47.25 -34.70 38.07
CA ALA A 105 -46.18 -35.69 37.97
C ALA A 105 -44.81 -35.00 38.01
N PRO A 106 -43.76 -35.64 38.57
CA PRO A 106 -42.42 -35.05 38.59
C PRO A 106 -41.92 -34.87 37.16
N ALA A 107 -41.44 -33.67 36.85
CA ALA A 107 -40.77 -33.35 35.60
C ALA A 107 -39.56 -34.28 35.39
N PRO A 108 -39.28 -34.74 34.15
CA PRO A 108 -38.07 -35.51 33.89
C PRO A 108 -36.85 -34.66 34.24
N ALA A 109 -35.95 -35.23 35.04
CA ALA A 109 -34.70 -34.60 35.42
C ALA A 109 -34.00 -34.07 34.17
N ALA A 110 -33.68 -32.77 34.18
CA ALA A 110 -32.90 -32.15 33.12
C ALA A 110 -31.60 -32.94 32.95
N ALA A 111 -31.46 -33.62 31.81
CA ALA A 111 -30.21 -34.29 31.45
C ALA A 111 -29.09 -33.25 31.53
N ALA A 112 -28.11 -33.49 32.40
CA ALA A 112 -26.95 -32.64 32.55
C ALA A 112 -26.31 -32.47 31.16
N LYS A 113 -26.12 -31.22 30.72
CA LYS A 113 -25.39 -30.93 29.48
C LYS A 113 -24.05 -31.70 29.54
N PRO A 114 -23.67 -32.42 28.47
CA PRO A 114 -22.40 -33.14 28.46
C PRO A 114 -21.27 -32.19 28.84
N PRO A 115 -20.26 -32.66 29.59
CA PRO A 115 -19.16 -31.81 30.05
C PRO A 115 -18.54 -31.11 28.85
N PRO A 116 -18.20 -29.81 28.97
CA PRO A 116 -17.63 -29.07 27.86
C PRO A 116 -16.38 -29.81 27.34
N PRO A 117 -16.21 -29.89 26.00
CA PRO A 117 -15.07 -30.57 25.41
C PRO A 117 -13.76 -29.98 25.94
N LYS A 118 -12.75 -30.84 26.13
CA LYS A 118 -11.44 -30.41 26.64
C LYS A 118 -10.83 -29.36 25.69
N PRO A 119 -10.24 -28.27 26.21
CA PRO A 119 -9.54 -27.28 25.39
C PRO A 119 -8.47 -27.93 24.51
N VAL A 120 -8.53 -27.69 23.20
CA VAL A 120 -7.55 -28.20 22.22
C VAL A 120 -6.59 -27.07 21.86
N ALA A 121 -5.28 -27.31 22.01
CA ALA A 121 -4.26 -26.37 21.58
C ALA A 121 -4.19 -26.30 20.05
N ILE A 122 -4.22 -25.09 19.49
CA ILE A 122 -4.30 -24.88 18.03
C ILE A 122 -2.98 -24.39 17.40
N PHE A 123 -1.99 -23.98 18.19
CA PHE A 123 -0.68 -23.50 17.72
C PHE A 123 0.45 -24.47 18.11
N PRO A 124 1.02 -25.21 17.15
CA PRO A 124 2.18 -26.07 17.40
C PRO A 124 3.46 -25.26 17.68
N ASP A 125 3.65 -24.15 16.96
CA ASP A 125 4.79 -23.25 17.12
C ASP A 125 4.62 -22.41 18.39
N LYS A 126 5.54 -22.57 19.35
CA LYS A 126 5.50 -21.89 20.64
C LYS A 126 5.76 -20.39 20.54
N ALA A 127 6.54 -19.94 19.57
CA ALA A 127 6.79 -18.53 19.37
C ALA A 127 5.55 -17.84 18.79
N LEU A 128 4.86 -18.49 17.85
CA LEU A 128 3.58 -18.02 17.34
C LEU A 128 2.51 -18.02 18.43
N GLU A 129 2.39 -19.11 19.19
CA GLU A 129 1.46 -19.21 20.31
C GLU A 129 1.66 -18.07 21.30
N ALA A 130 2.91 -17.81 21.71
CA ALA A 130 3.25 -16.72 22.61
C ALA A 130 2.90 -15.33 22.02
N ALA A 131 3.03 -15.15 20.70
CA ALA A 131 2.63 -13.92 20.02
C ALA A 131 1.11 -13.74 20.03
N VAL A 132 0.35 -14.79 19.75
CA VAL A 132 -1.12 -14.76 19.79
C VAL A 132 -1.62 -14.58 21.21
N ARG A 133 -0.99 -15.23 22.20
CA ARG A 133 -1.33 -15.11 23.63
C ARG A 133 -1.35 -13.66 24.10
N LYS A 134 -0.43 -12.82 23.62
CA LYS A 134 -0.38 -11.38 23.93
C LYS A 134 -1.67 -10.63 23.57
N GLN A 135 -2.42 -11.17 22.61
CA GLN A 135 -3.63 -10.57 22.03
C GLN A 135 -4.91 -11.18 22.62
N VAL A 136 -4.80 -12.33 23.29
CA VAL A 136 -5.89 -12.97 24.01
C VAL A 136 -5.89 -12.50 25.46
N PHE A 137 -6.49 -11.33 25.72
CA PHE A 137 -6.46 -10.66 27.04
C PHE A 137 -6.80 -11.57 28.22
N ALA A 138 -7.81 -12.46 28.06
CA ALA A 138 -8.25 -13.36 29.13
C ALA A 138 -7.20 -14.42 29.52
N LYS A 139 -6.26 -14.76 28.63
CA LYS A 139 -5.27 -15.84 28.80
C LYS A 139 -3.83 -15.35 28.67
N ARG A 140 -3.63 -14.03 28.58
CA ARG A 140 -2.32 -13.42 28.32
C ARG A 140 -1.30 -13.77 29.40
N ASP A 141 -1.74 -13.71 30.66
CA ASP A 141 -0.89 -13.85 31.83
C ASP A 141 -1.08 -15.22 32.51
N THR A 142 -1.71 -16.19 31.81
CA THR A 142 -1.97 -17.55 32.31
C THR A 142 -1.27 -18.60 31.44
N GLN A 143 -1.25 -19.85 31.93
CA GLN A 143 -0.78 -21.02 31.17
C GLN A 143 -1.94 -21.81 30.54
N ASP A 144 -3.13 -21.20 30.50
CA ASP A 144 -4.31 -21.86 29.95
C ASP A 144 -4.15 -22.08 28.44
N VAL A 145 -4.71 -23.19 27.95
CA VAL A 145 -4.69 -23.52 26.52
C VAL A 145 -5.47 -22.46 25.73
N ILE A 146 -4.85 -21.94 24.68
CA ILE A 146 -5.51 -21.10 23.67
C ILE A 146 -6.29 -22.02 22.72
N THR A 147 -7.59 -21.80 22.64
CA THR A 147 -8.52 -22.52 21.76
C THR A 147 -8.90 -21.69 20.54
N ALA A 148 -9.64 -22.29 19.61
CA ALA A 148 -10.11 -21.60 18.41
C ALA A 148 -11.04 -20.43 18.74
N GLU A 149 -11.88 -20.56 19.77
CA GLU A 149 -12.83 -19.53 20.20
C GLU A 149 -12.10 -18.27 20.69
N ASP A 150 -11.02 -18.45 21.44
CA ASP A 150 -10.23 -17.36 22.03
C ASP A 150 -9.62 -16.43 20.96
N VAL A 151 -9.29 -16.99 19.80
CA VAL A 151 -8.56 -16.26 18.75
C VAL A 151 -9.47 -15.66 17.69
N THR A 152 -10.77 -15.91 17.75
CA THR A 152 -11.73 -15.37 16.77
C THR A 152 -11.78 -13.84 16.76
N THR A 153 -11.41 -13.19 17.85
CA THR A 153 -11.38 -11.73 18.00
C THR A 153 -10.00 -11.12 17.81
N VAL A 154 -8.96 -11.94 17.66
CA VAL A 154 -7.58 -11.46 17.48
C VAL A 154 -7.46 -10.80 16.12
N SER A 155 -7.20 -9.49 16.14
CA SER A 155 -7.14 -8.65 14.94
C SER A 155 -5.72 -8.24 14.53
N ILE A 156 -4.76 -8.31 15.45
CA ILE A 156 -3.37 -7.91 15.24
C ILE A 156 -2.46 -8.97 15.85
N ILE A 157 -1.42 -9.40 15.13
CA ILE A 157 -0.36 -10.26 15.67
C ILE A 157 0.99 -9.70 15.24
N GLU A 158 1.91 -9.53 16.20
CA GLU A 158 3.24 -8.99 15.96
C GLU A 158 4.29 -9.87 16.66
N ALA A 159 5.26 -10.36 15.88
CA ALA A 159 6.35 -11.19 16.38
C ALA A 159 7.61 -11.10 15.49
N PRO A 160 8.27 -9.93 15.44
CA PRO A 160 9.51 -9.78 14.70
C PRO A 160 10.60 -10.66 15.33
N LYS A 161 11.38 -11.36 14.49
CA LYS A 161 12.58 -12.11 14.91
C LYS A 161 12.32 -13.12 16.04
N ALA A 162 11.15 -13.74 16.04
CA ALA A 162 10.74 -14.68 17.09
C ALA A 162 11.15 -16.14 16.79
N GLY A 163 11.70 -16.40 15.60
CA GLY A 163 12.09 -17.74 15.17
C GLY A 163 10.91 -18.63 14.75
N ILE A 164 9.77 -18.01 14.39
CA ILE A 164 8.55 -18.70 13.96
C ILE A 164 8.80 -19.44 12.66
N LYS A 165 8.31 -20.68 12.58
CA LYS A 165 8.41 -21.56 11.41
C LYS A 165 7.06 -22.02 10.90
N ASP A 166 6.17 -22.34 11.84
CA ASP A 166 4.87 -22.94 11.54
C ASP A 166 3.74 -21.98 11.90
N LEU A 167 2.87 -21.73 10.92
CA LEU A 167 1.75 -20.80 11.00
C LEU A 167 0.41 -21.50 11.28
N THR A 168 0.43 -22.82 11.48
CA THR A 168 -0.75 -23.63 11.81
C THR A 168 -1.50 -23.02 12.98
N GLY A 169 -2.82 -22.88 12.82
CA GLY A 169 -3.71 -22.25 13.78
C GLY A 169 -4.09 -20.81 13.41
N LEU A 170 -3.29 -20.11 12.60
CA LEU A 170 -3.63 -18.74 12.15
C LEU A 170 -4.94 -18.69 11.35
N GLU A 171 -5.32 -19.77 10.66
CA GLU A 171 -6.58 -19.84 9.93
C GLU A 171 -7.83 -19.73 10.84
N LYS A 172 -7.65 -19.85 12.17
CA LYS A 172 -8.71 -19.64 13.17
C LYS A 172 -8.87 -18.17 13.58
N CYS A 173 -7.87 -17.33 13.32
CA CYS A 173 -7.88 -15.90 13.61
C CYS A 173 -8.72 -15.12 12.56
N THR A 174 -10.02 -15.42 12.47
CA THR A 174 -10.90 -14.89 11.39
C THR A 174 -11.15 -13.37 11.44
N ALA A 175 -10.76 -12.70 12.53
CA ALA A 175 -10.76 -11.24 12.65
C ALA A 175 -9.40 -10.60 12.31
N LEU A 176 -8.37 -11.38 11.96
CA LEU A 176 -7.02 -10.88 11.73
C LEU A 176 -7.01 -9.85 10.59
N ALA A 177 -6.57 -8.64 10.93
CA ALA A 177 -6.48 -7.50 10.03
C ALA A 177 -5.03 -7.07 9.80
N SER A 178 -4.14 -7.27 10.77
CA SER A 178 -2.71 -6.95 10.67
C SER A 178 -1.85 -8.11 11.17
N LEU A 179 -0.85 -8.50 10.38
CA LEU A 179 0.10 -9.54 10.71
C LEU A 179 1.53 -9.09 10.38
N THR A 180 2.38 -9.00 11.41
CA THR A 180 3.78 -8.55 11.30
C THR A 180 4.72 -9.61 11.86
N LEU A 181 5.36 -10.37 10.97
CA LEU A 181 6.27 -11.47 11.28
C LEU A 181 7.63 -11.35 10.56
N PRO A 182 8.28 -10.17 10.51
CA PRO A 182 9.56 -10.03 9.82
C PRO A 182 10.68 -10.82 10.50
N GLU A 183 11.71 -11.19 9.74
CA GLU A 183 12.93 -11.87 10.24
C GLU A 183 12.66 -13.20 10.96
N ASN A 184 11.69 -13.97 10.47
CA ASN A 184 11.38 -15.31 10.97
C ASN A 184 11.93 -16.40 10.03
N GLN A 185 11.48 -17.64 10.20
CA GLN A 185 11.91 -18.80 9.40
C GLN A 185 10.70 -19.43 8.67
N ILE A 186 9.73 -18.60 8.28
CA ILE A 186 8.49 -19.02 7.63
C ILE A 186 8.78 -19.44 6.18
N THR A 187 8.25 -20.59 5.79
CA THR A 187 8.34 -21.11 4.41
C THR A 187 6.97 -21.33 3.76
N ASN A 188 5.91 -21.46 4.56
CA ASN A 188 4.59 -21.89 4.12
C ASN A 188 3.50 -20.95 4.63
N LEU A 189 2.63 -20.50 3.71
CA LEU A 189 1.50 -19.60 3.99
C LEU A 189 0.13 -20.31 3.94
N ALA A 190 0.07 -21.65 4.00
CA ALA A 190 -1.19 -22.41 3.88
C ALA A 190 -2.29 -21.94 4.86
N SER A 191 -1.92 -21.52 6.08
CA SER A 191 -2.84 -20.99 7.08
C SER A 191 -3.46 -19.63 6.75
N PHE A 192 -3.06 -18.98 5.65
CA PHE A 192 -3.67 -17.73 5.20
C PHE A 192 -5.00 -17.93 4.49
N LYS A 193 -5.31 -19.18 4.10
CA LYS A 193 -6.56 -19.49 3.41
C LYS A 193 -7.77 -19.08 4.26
N GLY A 194 -8.55 -18.13 3.76
CA GLY A 194 -9.75 -17.63 4.44
C GLY A 194 -9.53 -16.44 5.38
N LEU A 195 -8.32 -15.88 5.44
CA LEU A 195 -8.06 -14.62 6.16
C LEU A 195 -8.51 -13.40 5.32
N GLU A 196 -9.80 -13.34 5.03
CA GLU A 196 -10.41 -12.34 4.12
C GLU A 196 -10.34 -10.92 4.67
N ARG A 197 -10.21 -10.77 6.00
CA ARG A 197 -10.09 -9.48 6.69
C ARG A 197 -8.66 -8.95 6.78
N LEU A 198 -7.66 -9.74 6.38
CA LEU A 198 -6.26 -9.33 6.44
C LEU A 198 -6.03 -8.14 5.49
N GLN A 199 -5.57 -7.02 6.04
CA GLN A 199 -5.34 -5.76 5.34
C GLN A 199 -3.86 -5.40 5.26
N PHE A 200 -3.11 -5.71 6.31
CA PHE A 200 -1.69 -5.44 6.43
C PHE A 200 -0.93 -6.76 6.67
N LEU A 201 0.05 -7.03 5.81
CA LEU A 201 0.92 -8.19 5.93
C LEU A 201 2.39 -7.77 5.78
N ASP A 202 3.17 -8.00 6.81
CA ASP A 202 4.63 -7.97 6.76
C ASP A 202 5.19 -9.35 7.14
N VAL A 203 5.79 -10.00 6.16
CA VAL A 203 6.53 -11.27 6.31
C VAL A 203 7.91 -11.14 5.64
N SER A 204 8.50 -9.94 5.69
CA SER A 204 9.84 -9.69 5.15
C SER A 204 10.90 -10.55 5.82
N ASN A 205 12.00 -10.80 5.10
CA ASN A 205 13.16 -11.55 5.55
C ASN A 205 12.79 -12.94 6.12
N ASN A 206 11.97 -13.66 5.37
CA ASN A 206 11.62 -15.05 5.62
C ASN A 206 12.16 -15.95 4.49
N GLN A 207 11.61 -17.15 4.33
CA GLN A 207 12.03 -18.12 3.32
C GLN A 207 10.87 -18.55 2.42
N ILE A 208 9.91 -17.63 2.20
CA ILE A 208 8.68 -17.88 1.46
C ILE A 208 8.97 -17.90 -0.04
N SER A 209 8.51 -18.95 -0.73
CA SER A 209 8.58 -19.05 -2.19
C SER A 209 7.20 -19.10 -2.84
N ASP A 210 6.22 -19.72 -2.16
CA ASP A 210 4.83 -19.83 -2.63
C ASP A 210 3.92 -18.85 -1.88
N ILE A 211 3.33 -17.92 -2.64
CA ILE A 211 2.36 -16.95 -2.13
C ILE A 211 0.94 -17.19 -2.67
N SER A 212 0.69 -18.34 -3.32
CA SER A 212 -0.64 -18.72 -3.81
C SER A 212 -1.75 -18.64 -2.74
N PRO A 213 -1.52 -18.92 -1.44
CA PRO A 213 -2.56 -18.77 -0.42
C PRO A 213 -3.08 -17.33 -0.27
N LEU A 214 -2.26 -16.32 -0.59
CA LEU A 214 -2.65 -14.90 -0.52
C LEU A 214 -3.76 -14.53 -1.50
N ALA A 215 -3.98 -15.34 -2.54
CA ALA A 215 -5.05 -15.09 -3.52
C ALA A 215 -6.46 -15.01 -2.87
N THR A 216 -6.63 -15.61 -1.68
CA THR A 216 -7.89 -15.56 -0.92
C THR A 216 -8.03 -14.34 -0.01
N CYS A 217 -6.94 -13.64 0.30
CA CYS A 217 -6.92 -12.48 1.19
C CYS A 217 -7.34 -11.20 0.46
N LYS A 218 -8.60 -11.12 0.04
CA LYS A 218 -9.13 -10.03 -0.81
C LYS A 218 -9.11 -8.65 -0.14
N GLY A 219 -9.00 -8.59 1.18
CA GLY A 219 -8.89 -7.36 1.96
C GLY A 219 -7.50 -6.72 1.97
N LEU A 220 -6.45 -7.39 1.44
CA LEU A 220 -5.07 -6.91 1.52
C LEU A 220 -4.90 -5.56 0.80
N GLN A 221 -4.29 -4.62 1.51
CA GLN A 221 -3.97 -3.27 1.04
C GLN A 221 -2.46 -3.05 1.01
N TYR A 222 -1.75 -3.60 1.98
CA TYR A 222 -0.31 -3.50 2.14
C TYR A 222 0.30 -4.91 2.23
N ILE A 223 1.33 -5.16 1.42
CA ILE A 223 2.13 -6.38 1.48
C ILE A 223 3.61 -6.01 1.50
N GLU A 224 4.32 -6.55 2.47
CA GLU A 224 5.76 -6.52 2.61
C GLU A 224 6.32 -7.97 2.58
N LEU A 225 6.98 -8.29 1.48
CA LEU A 225 7.57 -9.60 1.14
C LEU A 225 9.07 -9.46 0.84
N THR A 226 9.70 -8.33 1.17
CA THR A 226 11.12 -8.09 0.90
C THR A 226 12.00 -9.19 1.48
N GLY A 227 13.03 -9.62 0.75
CA GLY A 227 14.01 -10.59 1.25
C GLY A 227 13.44 -12.00 1.41
N ASN A 228 12.62 -12.44 0.45
CA ASN A 228 12.08 -13.80 0.38
C ASN A 228 12.61 -14.52 -0.89
N LYS A 229 11.98 -15.62 -1.28
CA LYS A 229 12.35 -16.45 -2.44
C LYS A 229 11.20 -16.52 -3.47
N VAL A 230 10.39 -15.47 -3.56
CA VAL A 230 9.20 -15.44 -4.41
C VAL A 230 9.61 -15.30 -5.87
N THR A 231 9.04 -16.15 -6.73
CA THR A 231 9.24 -16.12 -8.19
C THR A 231 7.97 -15.80 -8.96
N ASP A 232 6.83 -16.31 -8.50
CA ASP A 232 5.50 -16.10 -9.10
C ASP A 232 4.65 -15.21 -8.19
N ILE A 233 4.13 -14.14 -8.78
CA ILE A 233 3.26 -13.16 -8.11
C ILE A 233 1.85 -13.11 -8.70
N SER A 234 1.48 -14.10 -9.53
CA SER A 234 0.16 -14.23 -10.13
C SER A 234 -0.98 -14.19 -9.10
N ALA A 235 -0.73 -14.70 -7.89
CA ALA A 235 -1.66 -14.69 -6.76
C ALA A 235 -2.13 -13.27 -6.37
N LEU A 236 -1.31 -12.24 -6.61
CA LEU A 236 -1.59 -10.85 -6.23
C LEU A 236 -2.49 -10.13 -7.25
N ALA A 237 -2.57 -10.60 -8.49
CA ALA A 237 -3.30 -9.93 -9.58
C ALA A 237 -4.80 -9.77 -9.30
N GLY A 238 -5.37 -10.64 -8.46
CA GLY A 238 -6.79 -10.68 -8.11
C GLY A 238 -7.14 -9.99 -6.79
N ILE A 239 -6.27 -9.13 -6.25
CA ILE A 239 -6.49 -8.45 -4.95
C ILE A 239 -6.72 -6.94 -5.21
N PRO A 240 -7.98 -6.51 -5.41
CA PRO A 240 -8.29 -5.17 -5.94
C PRO A 240 -8.03 -4.02 -4.96
N ALA A 241 -7.81 -4.34 -3.68
CA ALA A 241 -7.58 -3.36 -2.62
C ALA A 241 -6.10 -3.00 -2.43
N LEU A 242 -5.17 -3.67 -3.14
CA LEU A 242 -3.73 -3.41 -3.00
C LEU A 242 -3.37 -1.98 -3.40
N THR A 243 -2.65 -1.31 -2.51
CA THR A 243 -2.12 0.04 -2.71
C THR A 243 -0.61 0.10 -2.56
N SER A 244 -0.01 -0.75 -1.72
CA SER A 244 1.42 -0.74 -1.42
C SER A 244 2.00 -2.15 -1.49
N LEU A 245 3.01 -2.33 -2.34
CA LEU A 245 3.67 -3.60 -2.61
C LEU A 245 5.18 -3.46 -2.48
N TYR A 246 5.75 -4.13 -1.48
CA TYR A 246 7.18 -4.22 -1.26
C TYR A 246 7.64 -5.65 -1.54
N LEU A 247 8.30 -5.83 -2.68
CA LEU A 247 8.70 -7.13 -3.24
C LEU A 247 10.21 -7.18 -3.47
N ALA A 248 10.98 -6.33 -2.80
CA ALA A 248 12.41 -6.20 -3.04
C ALA A 248 13.17 -7.48 -2.66
N ASN A 249 14.33 -7.70 -3.28
CA ASN A 249 15.22 -8.84 -3.00
C ASN A 249 14.49 -10.18 -3.03
N ASN A 250 13.81 -10.45 -4.15
CA ASN A 250 13.15 -11.72 -4.47
C ASN A 250 13.73 -12.27 -5.80
N GLN A 251 13.03 -13.21 -6.43
CA GLN A 251 13.45 -13.85 -7.69
C GLN A 251 12.41 -13.65 -8.80
N ILE A 252 11.70 -12.52 -8.75
CA ILE A 252 10.60 -12.19 -9.67
C ILE A 252 11.17 -11.85 -11.04
N LYS A 253 10.64 -12.49 -12.08
CA LYS A 253 10.98 -12.21 -13.48
C LYS A 253 9.86 -11.50 -14.22
N ASP A 254 8.62 -11.89 -13.93
CA ASP A 254 7.42 -11.37 -14.57
C ASP A 254 6.60 -10.53 -13.58
N ALA A 255 6.62 -9.22 -13.77
CA ALA A 255 5.82 -8.27 -12.98
C ALA A 255 4.44 -7.96 -13.61
N THR A 256 4.15 -8.48 -14.81
CA THR A 256 2.91 -8.18 -15.55
C THR A 256 1.62 -8.48 -14.80
N PRO A 257 1.53 -9.48 -13.88
CA PRO A 257 0.32 -9.70 -13.10
C PRO A 257 -0.11 -8.48 -12.26
N LEU A 258 0.83 -7.61 -11.87
CA LEU A 258 0.55 -6.43 -11.04
C LEU A 258 -0.01 -5.25 -11.82
N PHE A 259 0.29 -5.15 -13.12
CA PHE A 259 0.02 -3.93 -13.90
C PHE A 259 -1.45 -3.67 -14.19
N LYS A 260 -2.34 -4.62 -13.85
CA LYS A 260 -3.80 -4.49 -13.92
C LYS A 260 -4.42 -4.03 -12.60
N LEU A 261 -3.63 -3.89 -11.53
CA LEU A 261 -4.15 -3.49 -10.23
C LEU A 261 -4.57 -2.00 -10.26
N PRO A 262 -5.81 -1.69 -9.87
CA PRO A 262 -6.40 -0.38 -10.14
C PRO A 262 -5.98 0.72 -9.13
N LYS A 263 -5.25 0.41 -8.06
CA LYS A 263 -5.04 1.34 -6.94
C LYS A 263 -3.62 1.35 -6.38
N VAL A 264 -2.66 0.72 -7.05
CA VAL A 264 -1.28 0.67 -6.57
C VAL A 264 -0.63 2.05 -6.70
N TRP A 265 -0.19 2.56 -5.55
CA TRP A 265 0.55 3.82 -5.40
C TRP A 265 2.04 3.58 -5.25
N THR A 266 2.42 2.50 -4.54
CA THR A 266 3.81 2.14 -4.25
C THR A 266 4.09 0.73 -4.75
N LEU A 267 5.10 0.59 -5.61
CA LEU A 267 5.59 -0.69 -6.11
C LEU A 267 7.12 -0.75 -6.06
N TYR A 268 7.65 -1.55 -5.14
CA TYR A 268 9.09 -1.77 -5.01
C TYR A 268 9.44 -3.18 -5.48
N LEU A 269 10.24 -3.24 -6.55
CA LEU A 269 10.74 -4.47 -7.18
C LEU A 269 12.28 -4.51 -7.15
N GLU A 270 12.93 -3.76 -6.26
CA GLU A 270 14.39 -3.70 -6.16
C GLU A 270 15.03 -5.10 -6.05
N GLY A 271 16.17 -5.35 -6.68
CA GLY A 271 16.92 -6.60 -6.50
C GLY A 271 16.17 -7.85 -6.96
N ASN A 272 15.48 -7.77 -8.10
CA ASN A 272 14.78 -8.88 -8.74
C ASN A 272 15.42 -9.20 -10.11
N GLN A 273 14.71 -9.97 -10.95
CA GLN A 273 15.16 -10.40 -12.28
C GLN A 273 14.20 -9.88 -13.37
N VAL A 274 13.57 -8.73 -13.14
CA VAL A 274 12.62 -8.13 -14.08
C VAL A 274 13.36 -7.58 -15.30
N THR A 275 12.93 -7.97 -16.49
CA THR A 275 13.50 -7.51 -17.77
C THR A 275 12.55 -6.62 -18.57
N SER A 276 11.25 -6.75 -18.33
CA SER A 276 10.20 -6.03 -19.05
C SER A 276 9.20 -5.43 -18.07
N ILE A 277 8.79 -4.20 -18.38
CA ILE A 277 7.72 -3.48 -17.70
C ILE A 277 6.56 -3.16 -18.65
N ALA A 278 6.43 -3.94 -19.73
CA ALA A 278 5.33 -3.80 -20.68
C ALA A 278 3.98 -3.90 -19.96
N GLY A 279 3.12 -2.90 -20.16
CA GLY A 279 1.81 -2.79 -19.52
C GLY A 279 1.77 -1.93 -18.26
N ILE A 280 2.91 -1.55 -17.68
CA ILE A 280 2.97 -0.72 -16.46
C ILE A 280 2.24 0.62 -16.61
N GLY A 281 2.15 1.16 -17.83
CA GLY A 281 1.41 2.38 -18.15
C GLY A 281 -0.10 2.33 -17.81
N GLY A 282 -0.66 1.17 -17.49
CA GLY A 282 -2.01 1.01 -16.93
C GLY A 282 -2.15 1.44 -15.47
N MET A 283 -1.05 1.52 -14.71
CA MET A 283 -1.03 1.85 -13.27
C MET A 283 -1.09 3.36 -13.03
N LYS A 284 -2.21 4.00 -13.35
CA LYS A 284 -2.35 5.47 -13.36
C LYS A 284 -2.13 6.18 -12.03
N TRP A 285 -2.19 5.46 -10.91
CA TRP A 285 -1.97 6.01 -9.56
C TRP A 285 -0.55 5.77 -9.03
N LEU A 286 0.32 5.13 -9.83
CA LEU A 286 1.67 4.80 -9.39
C LEU A 286 2.47 6.08 -9.18
N SER A 287 2.91 6.28 -7.93
CA SER A 287 3.67 7.44 -7.51
C SER A 287 5.07 7.08 -7.06
N MET A 288 5.27 5.90 -6.51
CA MET A 288 6.58 5.41 -6.08
C MET A 288 6.89 4.09 -6.79
N LEU A 289 7.88 4.11 -7.67
CA LEU A 289 8.33 2.93 -8.40
C LEU A 289 9.82 2.72 -8.17
N SER A 290 10.17 1.55 -7.64
CA SER A 290 11.57 1.09 -7.61
C SER A 290 11.74 -0.14 -8.48
N LEU A 291 12.62 -0.01 -9.48
CA LEU A 291 13.10 -1.08 -10.35
C LEU A 291 14.62 -1.29 -10.15
N LYS A 292 15.22 -0.70 -9.12
CA LYS A 292 16.65 -0.75 -8.87
C LYS A 292 17.22 -2.17 -8.87
N GLY A 293 18.38 -2.41 -9.48
CA GLY A 293 19.02 -3.72 -9.46
C GLY A 293 18.20 -4.80 -10.17
N ASN A 294 17.68 -4.48 -11.35
CA ASN A 294 16.99 -5.43 -12.24
C ASN A 294 17.73 -5.48 -13.60
N ALA A 295 17.08 -6.01 -14.62
CA ALA A 295 17.63 -6.10 -15.98
C ALA A 295 16.72 -5.39 -17.01
N VAL A 296 16.05 -4.30 -16.60
CA VAL A 296 15.18 -3.52 -17.47
C VAL A 296 16.02 -2.77 -18.50
N LYS A 297 15.57 -2.79 -19.76
CA LYS A 297 16.21 -2.08 -20.88
C LYS A 297 15.30 -1.01 -21.48
N ASP A 298 14.04 -1.37 -21.72
CA ASP A 298 13.05 -0.48 -22.33
C ASP A 298 12.18 0.17 -21.25
N ILE A 299 12.24 1.49 -21.18
CA ILE A 299 11.44 2.32 -20.27
C ILE A 299 10.34 3.11 -20.98
N SER A 300 10.12 2.91 -22.28
CA SER A 300 8.99 3.49 -23.00
C SER A 300 7.61 3.18 -22.38
N PRO A 301 7.38 2.02 -21.73
CA PRO A 301 6.11 1.76 -21.06
C PRO A 301 5.78 2.70 -19.89
N LEU A 302 6.74 3.51 -19.40
CA LEU A 302 6.51 4.50 -18.35
C LEU A 302 5.83 5.78 -18.85
N GLU A 303 5.90 6.10 -20.15
CA GLU A 303 5.38 7.37 -20.70
C GLU A 303 3.93 7.71 -20.34
N PRO A 304 3.00 6.73 -20.21
CA PRO A 304 1.63 7.03 -19.82
C PRO A 304 1.43 7.37 -18.34
N LEU A 305 2.47 7.30 -17.50
CA LEU A 305 2.42 7.57 -16.06
C LEU A 305 2.69 9.04 -15.79
N THR A 306 1.77 9.70 -15.07
CA THR A 306 1.84 11.15 -14.81
C THR A 306 1.95 11.50 -13.33
N GLU A 307 1.79 10.52 -12.43
CA GLU A 307 1.72 10.73 -10.97
C GLU A 307 3.02 10.32 -10.23
N LEU A 308 4.06 9.90 -10.97
CA LEU A 308 5.33 9.45 -10.39
C LEU A 308 6.01 10.59 -9.61
N GLN A 309 6.30 10.37 -8.34
CA GLN A 309 7.08 11.27 -7.50
C GLN A 309 8.50 10.74 -7.26
N PHE A 310 8.66 9.42 -7.22
CA PHE A 310 9.94 8.76 -7.02
C PHE A 310 10.09 7.61 -8.01
N LEU A 311 11.18 7.63 -8.76
CA LEU A 311 11.51 6.65 -9.79
C LEU A 311 12.96 6.20 -9.62
N PHE A 312 13.13 4.99 -9.09
CA PHE A 312 14.44 4.37 -8.86
C PHE A 312 14.73 3.37 -9.99
N LEU A 313 15.66 3.72 -10.89
CA LEU A 313 16.06 2.93 -12.05
C LEU A 313 17.51 2.44 -11.97
N GLU A 314 18.19 2.67 -10.86
CA GLU A 314 19.61 2.39 -10.71
C GLU A 314 19.94 0.92 -11.01
N LYS A 315 21.13 0.65 -11.53
CA LYS A 315 21.65 -0.70 -11.77
C LYS A 315 20.70 -1.55 -12.62
N ASN A 316 20.33 -1.02 -13.78
CA ASN A 316 19.59 -1.70 -14.84
C ASN A 316 20.41 -1.66 -16.15
N GLN A 317 19.81 -2.10 -17.25
CA GLN A 317 20.43 -2.15 -18.58
C GLN A 317 19.88 -1.06 -19.52
N ILE A 318 19.51 0.09 -18.97
CA ILE A 318 18.88 1.19 -19.71
C ILE A 318 19.97 1.98 -20.45
N THR A 319 19.81 2.12 -21.77
CA THR A 319 20.70 2.92 -22.61
C THR A 319 20.05 4.24 -23.03
N ASP A 320 18.77 4.18 -23.42
CA ASP A 320 17.98 5.28 -23.95
C ASP A 320 17.06 5.89 -22.88
N LEU A 321 17.28 7.18 -22.57
CA LEU A 321 16.47 7.98 -21.65
C LEU A 321 15.50 8.94 -22.38
N SER A 322 15.39 8.84 -23.71
CA SER A 322 14.44 9.63 -24.50
C SER A 322 12.99 9.51 -24.01
N PRO A 323 12.49 8.36 -23.48
CA PRO A 323 11.15 8.31 -22.89
C PRO A 323 10.99 9.25 -21.69
N LEU A 324 11.96 9.29 -20.77
CA LEU A 324 11.92 10.19 -19.62
C LEU A 324 11.96 11.66 -20.06
N HIS A 325 12.78 11.97 -21.06
CA HIS A 325 12.82 13.30 -21.64
C HIS A 325 11.49 13.71 -22.27
N ARG A 326 10.81 12.81 -23.00
CA ARG A 326 9.46 13.07 -23.55
C ARG A 326 8.43 13.33 -22.45
N MET A 327 8.44 12.52 -21.39
CA MET A 327 7.59 12.73 -20.21
C MET A 327 7.83 14.10 -19.58
N TRP A 328 9.10 14.43 -19.36
CA TRP A 328 9.52 15.68 -18.75
C TRP A 328 9.15 16.89 -19.59
N LYS A 329 9.48 16.88 -20.88
CA LYS A 329 9.18 17.99 -21.81
C LYS A 329 7.68 18.25 -21.86
N LYS A 330 6.86 17.20 -21.98
CA LYS A 330 5.40 17.31 -22.04
C LYS A 330 4.80 17.99 -20.81
N ASP A 331 5.27 17.66 -19.61
CA ASP A 331 4.77 18.30 -18.38
C ASP A 331 5.40 19.67 -18.13
N ASN A 332 6.69 19.85 -18.44
CA ASN A 332 7.41 21.11 -18.28
C ASN A 332 6.83 22.23 -19.16
N ASP A 333 6.41 21.90 -20.39
CA ASP A 333 5.76 22.81 -21.32
C ASP A 333 4.26 23.03 -20.97
N GLY A 334 3.73 22.26 -20.01
CA GLY A 334 2.33 22.25 -19.60
C GLY A 334 2.11 22.71 -18.16
N ALA A 335 1.54 21.83 -17.33
CA ALA A 335 1.10 22.16 -15.97
C ALA A 335 2.25 22.28 -14.96
N ARG A 336 3.39 21.64 -15.25
CA ARG A 336 4.56 21.55 -14.36
C ARG A 336 4.25 20.91 -13.00
N ASP A 337 3.31 19.96 -13.00
CA ASP A 337 2.87 19.25 -11.79
C ASP A 337 3.82 18.09 -11.44
N TRP A 338 4.61 17.59 -12.41
CA TRP A 338 5.46 16.40 -12.31
C TRP A 338 6.95 16.71 -12.50
N ALA A 339 7.29 17.36 -13.62
CA ALA A 339 8.63 17.58 -14.12
C ALA A 339 9.62 18.22 -13.13
N PRO A 340 9.24 19.21 -12.30
CA PRO A 340 10.17 19.81 -11.33
C PRO A 340 10.23 19.07 -9.98
N TYR A 341 9.33 18.12 -9.73
CA TYR A 341 9.16 17.49 -8.41
C TYR A 341 9.55 16.02 -8.38
N CYS A 342 9.36 15.29 -9.48
CA CYS A 342 9.73 13.88 -9.59
C CYS A 342 11.23 13.69 -9.38
N GLN A 343 11.59 12.82 -8.44
CA GLN A 343 12.96 12.41 -8.18
C GLN A 343 13.28 11.14 -8.97
N ILE A 344 14.27 11.23 -9.85
CA ILE A 344 14.68 10.14 -10.73
C ILE A 344 16.11 9.75 -10.40
N PHE A 345 16.35 8.47 -10.19
CA PHE A 345 17.67 7.90 -9.88
C PHE A 345 18.06 6.91 -10.98
N ILE A 346 19.20 7.12 -11.63
CA ILE A 346 19.60 6.37 -12.84
C ILE A 346 21.00 5.75 -12.76
N GLU A 347 21.66 5.84 -11.62
CA GLU A 347 23.05 5.39 -11.42
C GLU A 347 23.28 3.94 -11.86
N GLY A 348 24.43 3.65 -12.47
CA GLY A 348 24.82 2.28 -12.81
C GLY A 348 24.09 1.68 -14.02
N ASN A 349 23.45 2.50 -14.85
CA ASN A 349 22.94 2.11 -16.17
C ASN A 349 23.96 2.42 -17.27
N PRO A 350 24.03 1.62 -18.36
CA PRO A 350 24.88 1.88 -19.52
C PRO A 350 24.30 2.97 -20.44
N ILE A 351 24.06 4.17 -19.90
CA ILE A 351 23.39 5.28 -20.60
C ILE A 351 24.25 5.79 -21.77
N ASP A 352 23.63 5.97 -22.93
CA ASP A 352 24.31 6.48 -24.14
C ASP A 352 24.59 8.00 -24.08
N GLU A 353 25.47 8.48 -24.96
CA GLU A 353 25.91 9.88 -24.98
C GLU A 353 24.77 10.86 -25.33
N GLU A 354 23.78 10.43 -26.10
CA GLU A 354 22.62 11.27 -26.42
C GLU A 354 21.75 11.45 -25.18
N SER A 355 21.48 10.38 -24.45
CA SER A 355 20.72 10.37 -23.21
C SER A 355 21.39 11.16 -22.10
N LYS A 356 22.74 11.14 -22.02
CA LYS A 356 23.49 12.01 -21.10
C LYS A 356 23.24 13.49 -21.38
N LYS A 357 23.23 13.91 -22.66
CA LYS A 357 22.90 15.29 -23.05
C LYS A 357 21.47 15.66 -22.67
N LEU A 358 20.51 14.75 -22.84
CA LEU A 358 19.13 14.96 -22.41
C LEU A 358 19.04 15.14 -20.89
N VAL A 359 19.79 14.37 -20.11
CA VAL A 359 19.86 14.54 -18.65
C VAL A 359 20.42 15.91 -18.27
N ASP A 360 21.48 16.38 -18.93
CA ASP A 360 22.05 17.71 -18.69
C ASP A 360 21.04 18.84 -19.02
N GLU A 361 20.30 18.71 -20.12
CA GLU A 361 19.22 19.63 -20.49
C GLU A 361 18.14 19.67 -19.41
N MET A 362 17.62 18.51 -19.01
CA MET A 362 16.59 18.39 -17.98
C MET A 362 17.05 18.98 -16.64
N LYS A 363 18.29 18.70 -16.22
CA LYS A 363 18.84 19.23 -14.96
C LYS A 363 19.02 20.75 -14.99
N LYS A 364 19.49 21.32 -16.11
CA LYS A 364 19.57 22.80 -16.29
C LYS A 364 18.20 23.46 -16.18
N ALA A 365 17.14 22.76 -16.57
CA ALA A 365 15.76 23.23 -16.47
C ALA A 365 15.07 22.90 -15.12
N GLY A 366 15.80 22.33 -14.15
CA GLY A 366 15.33 22.10 -12.79
C GLY A 366 14.80 20.68 -12.49
N ALA A 367 14.99 19.71 -13.40
CA ALA A 367 14.65 18.32 -13.12
C ALA A 367 15.54 17.74 -12.00
N ARG A 368 14.95 16.89 -11.15
CA ARG A 368 15.65 16.25 -10.03
C ARG A 368 16.15 14.86 -10.45
N ILE A 369 17.26 14.83 -11.16
CA ILE A 369 17.88 13.60 -11.65
C ILE A 369 19.21 13.36 -10.94
N THR A 370 19.28 12.27 -10.19
CA THR A 370 20.47 11.77 -9.49
C THR A 370 21.18 10.75 -10.40
N PRO A 371 22.38 11.09 -10.90
CA PRO A 371 23.14 10.25 -11.80
C PRO A 371 23.82 9.09 -11.10
#